data_AF-A0A7S0KD92-F1
#
_entry.id   AF-A0A7S0KD92-F1
#
_cell.length_a   1.000
_cell.length_b   1.000
_cell.length_c   1.000
_cell.angle_alpha   90.00
_cell.angle_beta   90.00
_cell.angle_gamma   90.00
#
_symmetry.space_group_name_H-M   'P 1'
#
loop_
_entity.id
_entity.type
_entity.pdbx_description
1 polymer ?
#
loop_
_entity_poly.entity_id
_entity_poly.type
_entity_poly.pdbx_seq_one_letter_code
_entity_poly.pdbx_strand_id
1 'polypeptide(L)'
;RLSVVMKRPGLLAIALALVVGVQSVRSEAPPPPCSGHGTLNPDSTCSCENPRPAAGATGWTGGLCQVPVVGLATQTIGTNEAQSDSLESAAWKCYHMATPAATDWNYLSLELKQLDGDPDVYGMLHNASDDGRYPTGNTQGWDFREVSSSARGSVRLTVGKRDWAHPNDAAEGVYLCVTAYGDRVASYELRSVFTRCPGSFAL
;
A
#
# COMPACT_ATOMS: atom_id res chain seq x y z
N ARG A 1 79.20 -12.82 50.89
CA ARG A 1 79.93 -13.59 49.85
C ARG A 1 78.99 -13.72 48.66
N LEU A 2 79.32 -13.09 47.53
CA LEU A 2 78.55 -13.16 46.28
C LEU A 2 78.63 -14.58 45.70
N SER A 3 77.48 -15.12 45.30
CA SER A 3 77.40 -16.18 44.29
C SER A 3 76.38 -15.76 43.24
N VAL A 4 76.90 -15.55 42.04
CA VAL A 4 76.15 -15.30 40.80
C VAL A 4 75.43 -16.59 40.41
N VAL A 5 74.14 -16.51 40.14
CA VAL A 5 73.37 -17.57 39.45
C VAL A 5 72.63 -16.92 38.28
N MET A 6 73.10 -17.17 37.07
CA MET A 6 72.33 -16.97 35.84
C MET A 6 71.50 -18.22 35.57
N LYS A 7 70.19 -18.07 35.33
CA LYS A 7 69.38 -19.06 34.60
C LYS A 7 68.14 -18.42 33.94
N ARG A 8 68.24 -18.33 32.60
CA ARG A 8 67.22 -18.45 31.52
C ARG A 8 66.01 -17.50 31.49
N PRO A 9 65.79 -16.76 30.39
CA PRO A 9 64.53 -16.08 30.13
C PRO A 9 63.47 -17.11 29.73
N GLY A 10 62.41 -17.23 30.53
CA GLY A 10 61.23 -18.03 30.20
C GLY A 10 60.42 -17.34 29.10
N LEU A 11 60.07 -18.11 28.05
CA LEU A 11 59.08 -17.74 27.05
C LEU A 11 57.76 -17.40 27.75
N LEU A 12 57.30 -16.15 27.62
CA LEU A 12 55.92 -15.78 27.91
C LEU A 12 55.06 -16.20 26.71
N ALA A 13 54.26 -17.25 26.87
CA ALA A 13 53.22 -17.62 25.92
C ALA A 13 52.05 -16.63 26.07
N ILE A 14 51.79 -15.82 25.04
CA ILE A 14 50.58 -15.00 24.95
C ILE A 14 49.43 -15.93 24.59
N ALA A 15 48.63 -16.31 25.58
CA ALA A 15 47.37 -16.99 25.37
C ALA A 15 46.34 -15.96 24.86
N LEU A 16 46.25 -15.81 23.54
CA LEU A 16 45.18 -15.05 22.90
C LEU A 16 43.90 -15.89 22.98
N ALA A 17 43.07 -15.63 23.99
CA ALA A 17 41.73 -16.21 24.08
C ALA A 17 40.86 -15.60 22.97
N LEU A 18 40.82 -16.25 21.80
CA LEU A 18 39.79 -16.03 20.80
C LEU A 18 38.45 -16.50 21.41
N VAL A 19 37.72 -15.58 22.03
CA VAL A 19 36.28 -15.75 22.24
C VAL A 19 35.65 -15.63 20.85
N VAL A 20 35.56 -16.75 20.14
CA VAL A 20 34.67 -16.88 19.00
C VAL A 20 33.27 -16.81 19.57
N GLY A 21 32.77 -15.58 19.72
CA GLY A 21 31.35 -15.35 19.94
C GLY A 21 30.64 -15.92 18.73
N VAL A 22 30.07 -17.11 18.90
CA VAL A 22 29.10 -17.67 17.95
C VAL A 22 27.94 -16.70 17.99
N GLN A 23 27.99 -15.67 17.15
CA GLN A 23 26.81 -14.87 16.84
C GLN A 23 25.84 -15.86 16.24
N SER A 24 24.85 -16.24 17.03
CA SER A 24 23.72 -17.03 16.59
C SER A 24 23.06 -16.21 15.50
N VAL A 25 23.43 -16.46 14.25
CA VAL A 25 22.73 -15.95 13.09
C VAL A 25 21.35 -16.57 13.20
N ARG A 26 20.38 -15.81 13.74
CA ARG A 26 18.98 -16.19 13.65
C ARG A 26 18.70 -16.23 12.16
N SER A 27 18.62 -17.44 11.61
CA SER A 27 18.07 -17.65 10.29
C SER A 27 16.62 -17.21 10.39
N GLU A 28 16.34 -15.97 10.00
CA GLU A 28 14.99 -15.50 9.84
C GLU A 28 14.32 -16.45 8.84
N ALA A 29 13.21 -17.06 9.26
CA ALA A 29 12.46 -17.91 8.36
C ALA A 29 12.14 -17.08 7.10
N PRO A 30 12.23 -17.66 5.89
CA PRO A 30 11.85 -16.93 4.69
C PRO A 30 10.44 -16.36 4.88
N PRO A 31 10.18 -15.14 4.39
CA PRO A 31 8.87 -14.52 4.55
C PRO A 31 7.80 -15.46 4.01
N PRO A 32 6.63 -15.55 4.68
CA PRO A 32 5.57 -16.44 4.22
C PRO A 32 5.20 -16.09 2.77
N PRO A 33 4.86 -17.10 1.95
CA PRO A 33 4.38 -16.84 0.60
C PRO A 33 3.16 -15.90 0.64
N CYS A 34 3.06 -15.00 -0.33
CA CYS A 34 1.97 -14.03 -0.43
C CYS A 34 1.78 -13.21 0.86
N SER A 35 2.88 -12.88 1.54
CA SER A 35 2.91 -12.11 2.80
C SER A 35 2.06 -12.73 3.92
N GLY A 36 1.66 -14.00 3.79
CA GLY A 36 0.75 -14.67 4.74
C GLY A 36 -0.72 -14.30 4.59
N HIS A 37 -1.11 -13.65 3.48
CA HIS A 37 -2.44 -13.10 3.25
C HIS A 37 -3.06 -13.57 1.93
N GLY A 38 -2.70 -14.77 1.50
CA GLY A 38 -3.12 -15.33 0.23
C GLY A 38 -2.54 -16.71 -0.04
N THR A 39 -2.91 -17.26 -1.19
CA THR A 39 -2.41 -18.55 -1.69
C THR A 39 -1.47 -18.32 -2.86
N LEU A 40 -0.31 -18.98 -2.85
CA LEU A 40 0.61 -18.99 -3.98
C LEU A 40 0.05 -19.93 -5.08
N ASN A 41 -0.17 -19.38 -6.27
CA ASN A 41 -0.65 -20.11 -7.43
C ASN A 41 0.50 -20.86 -8.13
N PRO A 42 0.21 -21.89 -8.96
CA PRO A 42 1.24 -22.64 -9.70
C PRO A 42 2.10 -21.79 -10.65
N ASP A 43 1.59 -20.65 -11.09
CA ASP A 43 2.30 -19.68 -11.96
C ASP A 43 3.14 -18.66 -11.17
N SER A 44 3.31 -18.88 -9.86
CA SER A 44 4.02 -17.98 -8.93
C SER A 44 3.36 -16.62 -8.68
N THR A 45 2.08 -16.46 -9.03
CA THR A 45 1.27 -15.30 -8.62
C THR A 45 0.56 -15.56 -7.29
N CYS A 46 0.07 -14.50 -6.64
CA CYS A 46 -0.68 -14.62 -5.39
C CYS A 46 -2.17 -14.36 -5.58
N SER A 47 -2.99 -15.28 -5.05
CA SER A 47 -4.43 -15.11 -4.87
C SER A 47 -4.69 -14.58 -3.46
N CYS A 48 -4.98 -13.29 -3.34
CA CYS A 48 -5.13 -12.64 -2.04
C CYS A 48 -6.44 -13.01 -1.34
N GLU A 49 -6.41 -12.98 -0.02
CA GLU A 49 -7.58 -13.17 0.82
C GLU A 49 -8.49 -11.94 0.73
N ASN A 50 -9.74 -12.17 0.30
CA ASN A 50 -10.79 -11.15 0.25
C ASN A 50 -10.36 -9.83 -0.42
N PRO A 51 -9.88 -9.84 -1.69
CA PRO A 51 -9.26 -8.66 -2.32
C PRO A 51 -10.27 -7.54 -2.60
N ARG A 52 -11.55 -7.88 -2.73
CA ARG A 52 -12.68 -6.97 -2.92
C ARG A 52 -13.61 -7.05 -1.69
N PRO A 53 -13.16 -6.59 -0.52
CA PRO A 53 -13.95 -6.72 0.70
C PRO A 53 -15.29 -5.99 0.58
N ALA A 54 -16.35 -6.61 1.11
CA ALA A 54 -17.64 -5.97 1.31
C ALA A 54 -17.54 -4.81 2.33
N ALA A 55 -18.54 -3.93 2.34
CA ALA A 55 -18.58 -2.79 3.25
C ALA A 55 -18.35 -3.21 4.73
N GLY A 56 -17.40 -2.56 5.39
CA GLY A 56 -17.01 -2.84 6.78
C GLY A 56 -16.07 -4.04 6.96
N ALA A 57 -15.80 -4.83 5.92
CA ALA A 57 -14.83 -5.92 5.97
C ALA A 57 -13.42 -5.46 5.57
N THR A 58 -12.42 -6.25 5.93
CA THR A 58 -11.03 -6.06 5.53
C THR A 58 -10.54 -7.22 4.68
N GLY A 59 -9.52 -6.97 3.86
CA GLY A 59 -8.85 -7.98 3.07
C GLY A 59 -7.49 -7.49 2.57
N TRP A 60 -6.96 -8.15 1.54
CA TRP A 60 -5.60 -7.91 1.08
C TRP A 60 -5.52 -7.85 -0.45
N THR A 61 -4.62 -7.01 -0.94
CA THR A 61 -4.29 -6.84 -2.35
C THR A 61 -2.78 -6.62 -2.51
N GLY A 62 -2.31 -6.35 -3.72
CA GLY A 62 -0.88 -6.33 -4.03
C GLY A 62 -0.44 -7.62 -4.69
N GLY A 63 0.64 -7.56 -5.46
CA GLY A 63 1.19 -8.74 -6.16
C GLY A 63 1.67 -9.85 -5.20
N LEU A 64 1.90 -9.52 -3.93
CA LEU A 64 2.25 -10.43 -2.85
C LEU A 64 1.23 -10.36 -1.69
N CYS A 65 0.03 -9.85 -1.92
CA CYS A 65 -1.01 -9.67 -0.89
C CYS A 65 -0.57 -8.86 0.34
N GLN A 66 0.33 -7.90 0.13
CA GLN A 66 0.94 -7.09 1.18
C GLN A 66 0.17 -5.81 1.51
N VAL A 67 -0.80 -5.42 0.68
CA VAL A 67 -1.50 -4.14 0.80
C VAL A 67 -2.86 -4.37 1.46
N PRO A 68 -3.12 -3.81 2.65
CA PRO A 68 -4.43 -3.92 3.29
C PRO A 68 -5.50 -3.18 2.49
N VAL A 69 -6.69 -3.79 2.41
CA VAL A 69 -7.88 -3.21 1.76
C VAL A 69 -9.03 -3.16 2.75
N VAL A 70 -9.72 -2.02 2.82
CA VAL A 70 -10.98 -1.86 3.56
C VAL A 70 -12.13 -1.71 2.58
N GLY A 71 -13.21 -2.46 2.81
CA GLY A 71 -14.43 -2.33 2.03
C GLY A 71 -15.27 -1.16 2.55
N LEU A 72 -15.63 -0.25 1.66
CA LEU A 72 -16.48 0.89 1.95
C LEU A 72 -17.92 0.64 1.47
N ALA A 73 -18.87 1.35 2.06
CA ALA A 73 -20.25 1.32 1.60
C ALA A 73 -20.34 1.86 0.17
N THR A 74 -21.23 1.27 -0.64
CA THR A 74 -21.56 1.83 -1.95
C THR A 74 -22.16 3.21 -1.74
N GLN A 75 -21.55 4.22 -2.35
CA GLN A 75 -22.04 5.59 -2.26
C GLN A 75 -23.31 5.76 -3.07
N THR A 76 -24.20 6.62 -2.58
CA THR A 76 -25.24 7.20 -3.42
C THR A 76 -24.68 8.38 -4.22
N ILE A 77 -25.32 8.73 -5.34
CA ILE A 77 -24.86 9.86 -6.16
C ILE A 77 -24.88 11.16 -5.35
N GLY A 78 -23.74 11.85 -5.31
CA GLY A 78 -23.59 13.13 -4.61
C GLY A 78 -23.39 13.02 -3.09
N THR A 79 -23.36 11.82 -2.51
CA THR A 79 -22.93 11.65 -1.11
C THR A 79 -21.45 11.37 -1.04
N ASN A 80 -20.75 12.13 -0.19
CA ASN A 80 -19.31 11.99 -0.01
C ASN A 80 -19.01 10.92 1.05
N GLU A 81 -18.05 10.06 0.77
CA GLU A 81 -17.41 9.21 1.77
C GLU A 81 -16.06 9.83 2.15
N ALA A 82 -15.75 9.88 3.44
CA ALA A 82 -14.46 10.39 3.93
C ALA A 82 -13.77 9.32 4.77
N GLN A 83 -12.50 9.08 4.50
CA GLN A 83 -11.64 8.17 5.24
C GLN A 83 -10.44 8.95 5.76
N SER A 84 -10.03 8.69 6.99
CA SER A 84 -8.84 9.30 7.58
C SER A 84 -7.93 8.22 8.14
N ASP A 85 -6.63 8.34 7.88
CA ASP A 85 -5.66 7.39 8.41
C ASP A 85 -4.25 7.97 8.47
N SER A 86 -3.35 7.22 9.10
CA SER A 86 -1.90 7.41 9.06
C SER A 86 -1.22 6.18 8.47
N LEU A 87 -0.23 6.40 7.62
CA LEU A 87 0.57 5.35 6.97
C LEU A 87 2.01 5.48 7.41
N GLU A 88 2.59 4.35 7.79
CA GLU A 88 4.03 4.24 7.95
C GLU A 88 4.76 4.54 6.64
N SER A 89 6.05 4.86 6.75
CA SER A 89 6.93 5.10 5.60
C SER A 89 6.82 3.95 4.58
N ALA A 90 6.63 4.31 3.30
CA ALA A 90 6.49 3.39 2.17
C ALA A 90 5.32 2.39 2.27
N ALA A 91 4.41 2.58 3.23
CA ALA A 91 3.22 1.75 3.36
C ALA A 91 2.11 2.20 2.41
N TRP A 92 1.30 1.21 2.03
CA TRP A 92 0.12 1.39 1.19
C TRP A 92 -1.12 1.00 1.99
N LYS A 93 -2.23 1.68 1.72
CA LYS A 93 -3.57 1.23 2.12
C LYS A 93 -4.56 1.51 1.03
N CYS A 94 -5.41 0.53 0.75
CA CYS A 94 -6.45 0.66 -0.26
C CYS A 94 -7.85 0.64 0.37
N TYR A 95 -8.77 1.27 -0.34
CA TYR A 95 -10.19 1.25 -0.08
C TYR A 95 -10.88 0.70 -1.31
N HIS A 96 -11.74 -0.28 -1.13
CA HIS A 96 -12.56 -0.85 -2.18
C HIS A 96 -14.00 -0.38 -1.99
N MET A 97 -14.64 0.09 -3.05
CA MET A 97 -16.07 0.38 -3.05
C MET A 97 -16.69 -0.09 -4.36
N ALA A 98 -17.92 -0.62 -4.28
CA ALA A 98 -18.71 -0.83 -5.48
C ALA A 98 -19.12 0.54 -6.07
N THR A 99 -19.21 0.64 -7.39
CA THR A 99 -19.74 1.84 -8.02
C THR A 99 -21.27 1.88 -7.88
N PRO A 100 -21.89 3.07 -7.91
CA PRO A 100 -23.33 3.17 -8.16
C PRO A 100 -23.69 2.50 -9.48
N ALA A 101 -24.99 2.25 -9.71
CA ALA A 101 -25.46 1.66 -10.96
C ALA A 101 -24.88 2.41 -12.17
N ALA A 102 -24.49 1.69 -13.22
CA ALA A 102 -23.67 2.22 -14.31
C ALA A 102 -24.28 3.42 -15.06
N THR A 103 -25.60 3.61 -14.97
CA THR A 103 -26.36 4.72 -15.55
C THR A 103 -26.45 5.95 -14.65
N ASP A 104 -26.07 5.83 -13.38
CA ASP A 104 -26.29 6.87 -12.37
C ASP A 104 -25.13 7.84 -12.20
N TRP A 105 -23.95 7.52 -12.73
CA TRP A 105 -22.74 8.33 -12.60
C TRP A 105 -21.96 8.44 -13.92
N ASN A 106 -21.21 9.53 -14.07
CA ASN A 106 -20.27 9.74 -15.17
C ASN A 106 -18.87 10.13 -14.67
N TYR A 107 -18.77 10.59 -13.43
CA TYR A 107 -17.52 11.07 -12.84
C TYR A 107 -17.33 10.50 -11.44
N LEU A 108 -16.08 10.19 -11.13
CA LEU A 108 -15.59 9.98 -9.78
C LEU A 108 -14.69 11.18 -9.43
N SER A 109 -15.03 11.92 -8.39
CA SER A 109 -14.18 13.00 -7.89
C SER A 109 -13.55 12.59 -6.56
N LEU A 110 -12.28 12.91 -6.40
CA LEU A 110 -11.45 12.57 -5.26
C LEU A 110 -10.78 13.82 -4.70
N GLU A 111 -10.68 13.89 -3.38
CA GLU A 111 -9.85 14.85 -2.67
C GLU A 111 -8.99 14.10 -1.67
N LEU A 112 -7.67 14.18 -1.82
CA LEU A 112 -6.72 13.73 -0.82
C LEU A 112 -6.20 14.96 -0.09
N LYS A 113 -6.69 15.19 1.12
CA LYS A 113 -6.18 16.24 2.01
C LYS A 113 -5.00 15.70 2.81
N GLN A 114 -3.88 16.39 2.67
CA GLN A 114 -2.66 16.10 3.41
C GLN A 114 -2.77 16.75 4.80
N LEU A 115 -2.68 15.93 5.85
CA LEU A 115 -2.63 16.40 7.24
C LEU A 115 -1.18 16.45 7.73
N ASP A 116 -0.39 15.43 7.40
CA ASP A 116 1.06 15.36 7.62
C ASP A 116 1.74 14.43 6.58
N GLY A 117 3.05 14.54 6.41
CA GLY A 117 3.80 13.77 5.39
C GLY A 117 3.40 14.12 3.97
N ASP A 118 3.74 13.30 2.97
CA ASP A 118 3.45 13.54 1.54
C ASP A 118 2.74 12.31 0.93
N PRO A 119 1.43 12.17 1.15
CA PRO A 119 0.69 11.02 0.68
C PRO A 119 0.23 11.20 -0.78
N ASP A 120 0.35 10.14 -1.58
CA ASP A 120 -0.14 10.09 -2.96
C ASP A 120 -1.40 9.24 -3.06
N VAL A 121 -2.25 9.53 -4.06
CA VAL A 121 -3.45 8.73 -4.35
C VAL A 121 -3.40 8.10 -5.74
N TYR A 122 -3.76 6.83 -5.77
CA TYR A 122 -3.90 6.02 -6.97
C TYR A 122 -5.29 5.43 -7.01
N GLY A 123 -5.83 5.19 -8.20
CA GLY A 123 -7.03 4.39 -8.29
C GLY A 123 -7.23 3.68 -9.60
N MET A 124 -8.13 2.72 -9.53
CA MET A 124 -8.39 1.76 -10.60
C MET A 124 -9.85 1.33 -10.54
N LEU A 125 -10.57 1.61 -11.62
CA LEU A 125 -11.90 1.06 -11.88
C LEU A 125 -11.75 -0.37 -12.37
N HIS A 126 -12.71 -1.23 -12.02
CA HIS A 126 -12.73 -2.62 -12.48
C HIS A 126 -14.14 -3.05 -12.86
N ASN A 127 -14.24 -4.04 -13.74
CA ASN A 127 -15.48 -4.75 -14.08
C ASN A 127 -15.38 -6.26 -13.75
N ALA A 128 -16.46 -7.01 -14.00
CA ALA A 128 -16.47 -8.46 -13.80
C ALA A 128 -15.44 -9.21 -14.66
N SER A 129 -15.12 -8.71 -15.86
CA SER A 129 -14.13 -9.33 -16.74
C SER A 129 -12.68 -9.03 -16.34
N ASP A 130 -12.45 -8.05 -15.47
CA ASP A 130 -11.16 -7.74 -14.85
C ASP A 130 -10.84 -8.71 -13.70
N ASP A 131 -11.17 -9.99 -13.87
CA ASP A 131 -10.82 -11.03 -12.90
C ASP A 131 -9.29 -11.09 -12.77
N GLY A 132 -8.79 -10.74 -11.58
CA GLY A 132 -7.36 -10.63 -11.29
C GLY A 132 -6.74 -9.24 -11.50
N ARG A 133 -7.49 -8.23 -11.97
CA ARG A 133 -7.03 -6.84 -11.90
C ARG A 133 -7.30 -6.31 -10.51
N TYR A 134 -6.22 -6.12 -9.77
CA TYR A 134 -6.19 -5.51 -8.46
C TYR A 134 -4.94 -4.63 -8.38
N PRO A 135 -4.88 -3.65 -7.46
CA PRO A 135 -3.65 -2.94 -7.15
C PRO A 135 -2.49 -3.90 -6.98
N THR A 136 -1.63 -4.05 -7.98
CA THR A 136 -0.38 -4.82 -7.79
C THR A 136 0.65 -3.85 -7.21
N GLY A 137 1.66 -4.34 -6.49
CA GLY A 137 2.74 -3.48 -5.99
C GLY A 137 3.54 -2.80 -7.12
N ASN A 138 3.21 -3.09 -8.38
CA ASN A 138 3.67 -2.36 -9.53
C ASN A 138 2.92 -1.02 -9.62
N THR A 139 3.68 0.08 -9.65
CA THR A 139 3.16 1.44 -9.81
C THR A 139 2.66 1.74 -11.23
N GLN A 140 2.68 0.77 -12.14
CA GLN A 140 2.21 0.85 -13.52
C GLN A 140 0.85 0.17 -13.68
N GLY A 141 -0.09 0.78 -14.42
CA GLY A 141 -1.38 0.16 -14.75
C GLY A 141 -2.62 0.72 -14.01
N TRP A 142 -2.45 1.81 -13.28
CA TRP A 142 -3.54 2.56 -12.66
C TRP A 142 -4.33 3.36 -13.71
N ASP A 143 -5.65 3.39 -13.58
CA ASP A 143 -6.50 4.17 -14.49
C ASP A 143 -6.32 5.67 -14.24
N PHE A 144 -5.98 6.03 -13.00
CA PHE A 144 -5.69 7.41 -12.63
C PHE A 144 -4.79 7.47 -11.40
N ARG A 145 -4.02 8.56 -11.30
CA ARG A 145 -3.15 8.85 -10.15
C ARG A 145 -2.96 10.35 -10.01
N GLU A 146 -2.76 10.80 -8.80
CA GLU A 146 -2.30 12.15 -8.51
C GLU A 146 -1.24 12.10 -7.41
N VAL A 147 -0.12 12.78 -7.66
CA VAL A 147 1.09 12.69 -6.85
C VAL A 147 1.35 14.05 -6.22
N SER A 148 1.28 14.13 -4.91
CA SER A 148 1.27 15.36 -4.10
C SER A 148 2.58 16.13 -4.11
N SER A 149 3.62 15.65 -4.82
CA SER A 149 4.95 16.26 -4.96
C SER A 149 5.03 17.76 -5.31
N SER A 150 3.89 18.42 -5.60
CA SER A 150 3.80 19.87 -5.83
C SER A 150 2.60 20.61 -5.22
N ALA A 151 1.62 19.93 -4.60
CA ALA A 151 0.34 20.54 -4.20
C ALA A 151 0.28 20.81 -2.68
N ARG A 152 0.27 22.08 -2.27
CA ARG A 152 0.25 22.47 -0.86
C ARG A 152 -1.12 22.16 -0.20
N GLY A 153 -1.20 21.04 0.52
CA GLY A 153 -2.25 20.75 1.52
C GLY A 153 -3.46 19.93 1.02
N SER A 154 -3.74 19.90 -0.28
CA SER A 154 -4.74 18.98 -0.83
C SER A 154 -4.53 18.72 -2.31
N VAL A 155 -4.73 17.48 -2.71
CA VAL A 155 -4.77 16.99 -4.08
C VAL A 155 -6.23 16.75 -4.47
N ARG A 156 -6.62 17.13 -5.68
CA ARG A 156 -7.98 16.94 -6.21
C ARG A 156 -7.91 16.35 -7.61
N LEU A 157 -8.74 15.35 -7.85
CA LEU A 157 -8.79 14.64 -9.11
C LEU A 157 -10.25 14.35 -9.48
N THR A 158 -10.62 14.58 -10.74
CA THR A 158 -11.91 14.18 -11.27
C THR A 158 -11.68 13.29 -12.48
N VAL A 159 -12.20 12.07 -12.41
CA VAL A 159 -12.03 11.04 -13.44
C VAL A 159 -13.37 10.82 -14.12
N GLY A 160 -13.43 11.01 -15.43
CA GLY A 160 -14.60 10.64 -16.22
C GLY A 160 -14.62 9.15 -16.51
N LYS A 161 -15.79 8.52 -16.48
CA LYS A 161 -15.99 7.12 -16.91
C LYS A 161 -15.47 6.89 -18.33
N ARG A 162 -15.55 7.92 -19.20
CA ARG A 162 -15.04 7.89 -20.58
C ARG A 162 -13.51 7.80 -20.68
N ASP A 163 -12.80 8.22 -19.63
CA ASP A 163 -11.34 8.29 -19.60
C ASP A 163 -10.74 6.98 -19.05
N TRP A 164 -11.59 6.09 -18.52
CA TRP A 164 -11.25 4.71 -18.19
C TRP A 164 -11.03 3.87 -19.45
N ALA A 165 -10.17 2.84 -19.36
CA ALA A 165 -9.83 1.96 -20.48
C ALA A 165 -11.02 1.13 -21.00
N HIS A 166 -12.06 0.94 -20.20
CA HIS A 166 -13.26 0.16 -20.54
C HIS A 166 -14.54 1.02 -20.48
N PRO A 167 -14.59 2.16 -21.19
CA PRO A 167 -15.63 3.17 -20.96
C PRO A 167 -17.05 2.70 -21.32
N ASN A 168 -17.15 1.65 -22.14
CA ASN A 168 -18.41 1.05 -22.57
C ASN A 168 -18.88 -0.10 -21.66
N ASP A 169 -18.04 -0.55 -20.73
CA ASP A 169 -18.36 -1.64 -19.82
C ASP A 169 -18.98 -1.09 -18.53
N ALA A 170 -19.70 -1.95 -17.82
CA ALA A 170 -20.15 -1.63 -16.48
C ALA A 170 -18.97 -1.75 -15.52
N ALA A 171 -18.44 -0.62 -15.06
CA ALA A 171 -17.62 -0.62 -13.86
C ALA A 171 -18.45 -1.17 -12.69
N GLU A 172 -17.87 -2.08 -11.93
CA GLU A 172 -18.49 -2.71 -10.78
C GLU A 172 -17.95 -2.14 -9.47
N GLY A 173 -16.69 -1.69 -9.49
CA GLY A 173 -16.08 -1.07 -8.33
C GLY A 173 -14.84 -0.25 -8.67
N VAL A 174 -14.30 0.37 -7.63
CA VAL A 174 -13.06 1.14 -7.69
C VAL A 174 -12.20 0.81 -6.48
N TYR A 175 -10.90 0.71 -6.71
CA TYR A 175 -9.89 0.80 -5.67
C TYR A 175 -9.38 2.23 -5.58
N LEU A 176 -9.30 2.76 -4.37
CA LEU A 176 -8.60 4.01 -4.05
C LEU A 176 -7.47 3.66 -3.08
N CYS A 177 -6.23 3.83 -3.52
CA CYS A 177 -5.06 3.48 -2.73
C CYS A 177 -4.27 4.73 -2.38
N VAL A 178 -3.93 4.86 -1.11
CA VAL A 178 -3.07 5.91 -0.60
C VAL A 178 -1.74 5.29 -0.21
N THR A 179 -0.66 5.99 -0.52
CA THR A 179 0.69 5.57 -0.16
C THR A 179 1.46 6.75 0.43
N ALA A 180 2.30 6.48 1.42
CA ALA A 180 3.24 7.44 1.96
C ALA A 180 4.58 7.27 1.25
N TYR A 181 5.00 8.25 0.45
CA TYR A 181 6.35 8.26 -0.11
C TYR A 181 7.36 8.86 0.87
N GLY A 182 8.59 8.35 0.81
CA GLY A 182 9.69 8.83 1.65
C GLY A 182 9.82 8.10 2.98
N ASP A 183 10.57 8.70 3.89
CA ASP A 183 11.05 8.13 5.16
C ASP A 183 10.22 8.56 6.39
N ARG A 184 9.00 9.07 6.16
CA ARG A 184 8.14 9.62 7.21
C ARG A 184 6.75 9.01 7.18
N VAL A 185 6.13 8.99 8.35
CA VAL A 185 4.70 8.74 8.49
C VAL A 185 3.94 9.85 7.75
N ALA A 186 2.90 9.48 7.01
CA ALA A 186 1.98 10.43 6.39
C ALA A 186 0.58 10.24 6.96
N SER A 187 -0.13 11.33 7.22
CA SER A 187 -1.54 11.28 7.63
C SER A 187 -2.40 12.07 6.67
N TYR A 188 -3.60 11.55 6.38
CA TYR A 188 -4.44 12.07 5.33
C TYR A 188 -5.94 11.95 5.65
N GLU A 189 -6.72 12.72 4.90
CA GLU A 189 -8.16 12.53 4.74
C GLU A 189 -8.45 12.36 3.25
N LEU A 190 -8.98 11.20 2.87
CA LEU A 190 -9.38 10.87 1.51
C LEU A 190 -10.91 10.98 1.40
N ARG A 191 -11.38 11.83 0.50
CA ARG A 191 -12.79 11.95 0.14
C ARG A 191 -13.03 11.47 -1.27
N SER A 192 -14.16 10.83 -1.49
CA SER A 192 -14.62 10.45 -2.82
C SER A 192 -16.10 10.68 -2.99
N VAL A 193 -16.50 10.99 -4.22
CA VAL A 193 -17.91 11.17 -4.60
C VAL A 193 -18.14 10.75 -6.04
N PHE A 194 -19.20 9.97 -6.27
CA PHE A 194 -19.72 9.71 -7.61
C PHE A 194 -20.77 10.75 -8.00
N THR A 195 -20.63 11.31 -9.21
CA THR A 195 -21.51 12.36 -9.73
C THR A 195 -21.87 12.16 -11.19
N ARG A 196 -22.98 12.76 -11.63
CA ARG A 196 -23.39 12.80 -13.05
C ARG A 196 -22.65 13.86 -13.87
N CYS A 197 -22.20 14.92 -13.21
CA CYS A 197 -21.44 16.03 -13.79
C CYS A 197 -20.07 16.12 -13.11
N PRO A 198 -19.04 16.75 -13.71
CA PRO A 198 -17.77 16.98 -13.03
C PRO A 198 -18.01 17.70 -11.70
N GLY A 199 -17.58 17.09 -10.60
CA GLY A 199 -17.75 17.61 -9.25
C GLY A 199 -16.44 18.16 -8.70
N SER A 200 -16.54 19.06 -7.73
CA SER A 200 -15.40 19.44 -6.89
C SER A 200 -15.87 19.53 -5.44
N PHE A 201 -14.95 19.30 -4.51
CA PHE A 201 -15.23 19.46 -3.08
C PHE A 201 -15.12 20.95 -2.72
N ALA A 202 -16.17 21.50 -2.12
CA ALA A 202 -16.13 22.85 -1.57
C ALA A 202 -15.15 22.89 -0.38
N LEU A 203 -14.31 23.94 -0.33
CA LEU A 203 -13.40 24.22 0.78
C LEU A 203 -14.17 24.72 2.01
#